data_AF-A0A4Y5Z3V1-F1
#
_entry.id   AF-A0A4Y5Z3V1-F1
#
_cell.length_a   1.000
_cell.length_b   1.000
_cell.length_c   1.000
_cell.angle_alpha   90.00
_cell.angle_beta   90.00
_cell.angle_gamma   90.00
#
_symmetry.space_group_name_H-M   'P 1'
#
loop_
_entity.id
_entity.type
_entity.pdbx_description
1 polymer ?
#
loop_
_entity_poly.entity_id
_entity_poly.type
_entity_poly.pdbx_seq_one_letter_code
_entity_poly.pdbx_strand_id
1 'polypeptide(L)'
;MPVLVEHRPLYKMAEVVLTLYLACHRGKSSLLRLHLFNWALKLPERVEALSQAARQKKLNLAVWGFDPALAVALRYLEGSELISEANGKFALEAEGQAFAKAIMADESLMRIVKRDLGAVGKGITEDMVSAVSKEWKAQ
;
A
#
# COMPACT_ATOMS: atom_id res chain seq x y z
N MET A 1 -2.60 26.78 10.91
CA MET A 1 -3.10 26.15 9.66
C MET A 1 -3.54 24.74 9.98
N PRO A 2 -4.74 24.31 9.53
CA PRO A 2 -5.13 22.91 9.64
C PRO A 2 -4.20 22.05 8.79
N VAL A 3 -3.72 20.95 9.36
CA VAL A 3 -2.91 19.93 8.66
C VAL A 3 -3.82 19.27 7.62
N LEU A 4 -3.40 19.27 6.34
CA LEU A 4 -4.11 18.56 5.26
C LEU A 4 -4.36 17.11 5.68
N VAL A 5 -5.50 16.54 5.28
CA VAL A 5 -5.95 15.23 5.79
C VAL A 5 -4.93 14.13 5.47
N GLU A 6 -4.29 14.20 4.31
CA GLU A 6 -3.21 13.30 3.87
C GLU A 6 -1.94 13.32 4.75
N HIS A 7 -1.76 14.35 5.57
CA HIS A 7 -0.64 14.46 6.52
C HIS A 7 -0.99 13.97 7.92
N ARG A 8 -2.24 13.55 8.15
CA ARG A 8 -2.65 12.99 9.46
C ARG A 8 -2.14 11.56 9.57
N PRO A 9 -1.45 11.18 10.67
CA PRO A 9 -0.96 9.83 10.88
C PRO A 9 -2.04 8.75 10.69
N LEU A 10 -3.25 9.01 11.18
CA LEU A 10 -4.39 8.08 11.04
C LEU A 10 -4.80 7.85 9.58
N TYR A 11 -4.76 8.87 8.73
CA TYR A 11 -5.08 8.71 7.31
C TYR A 11 -4.07 7.79 6.63
N LYS A 12 -2.78 7.97 6.93
CA LYS A 12 -1.72 7.12 6.39
C LYS A 12 -1.82 5.69 6.91
N MET A 13 -2.11 5.50 8.20
CA MET A 13 -2.37 4.16 8.78
C MET A 13 -3.53 3.45 8.07
N ALA A 14 -4.64 4.17 7.85
CA ALA A 14 -5.80 3.64 7.14
C ALA A 14 -5.47 3.31 5.67
N GLU A 15 -4.65 4.13 5.00
CA GLU A 15 -4.19 3.88 3.62
C GLU A 15 -3.35 2.59 3.53
N VAL A 16 -2.47 2.34 4.49
CA VAL A 16 -1.67 1.11 4.57
C VAL A 16 -2.55 -0.11 4.82
N VAL A 17 -3.49 -0.01 5.76
CA VAL A 17 -4.43 -1.09 6.07
C VAL A 17 -5.29 -1.43 4.86
N LEU A 18 -5.82 -0.42 4.15
CA LEU A 18 -6.57 -0.63 2.92
C LEU A 18 -5.71 -1.21 1.80
N THR A 19 -4.44 -0.79 1.69
CA THR A 19 -3.50 -1.35 0.70
C THR A 19 -3.32 -2.85 0.93
N LEU A 20 -3.04 -3.26 2.17
CA LEU A 20 -2.93 -4.68 2.52
C LEU A 20 -4.25 -5.42 2.24
N TYR A 21 -5.39 -4.82 2.58
CA TYR A 21 -6.70 -5.44 2.46
C TYR A 21 -7.16 -5.63 1.00
N LEU A 22 -7.02 -4.61 0.17
CA LEU A 22 -7.56 -4.59 -1.19
C LEU A 22 -6.56 -5.10 -2.23
N ALA A 23 -5.28 -4.73 -2.09
CA ALA A 23 -4.29 -4.90 -3.15
C ALA A 23 -3.24 -5.99 -2.88
N CYS A 24 -3.28 -6.62 -1.70
CA CYS A 24 -2.35 -7.68 -1.31
C CYS A 24 -3.06 -9.02 -1.10
N HIS A 25 -2.37 -10.11 -1.44
CA HIS A 25 -2.89 -11.45 -1.21
C HIS A 25 -2.80 -11.80 0.27
N ARG A 26 -3.89 -12.33 0.85
CA ARG A 26 -4.01 -12.68 2.28
C ARG A 26 -3.69 -11.52 3.24
N GLY A 27 -3.83 -10.26 2.81
CA GLY A 27 -3.50 -9.12 3.66
C GLY A 27 -2.01 -8.98 3.97
N LYS A 28 -1.11 -9.55 3.14
CA LYS A 28 0.32 -9.63 3.40
C LYS A 28 1.16 -9.04 2.27
N SER A 29 2.18 -8.25 2.59
CA SER A 29 3.06 -7.59 1.62
C SER A 29 4.46 -7.37 2.15
N SER A 30 5.46 -7.32 1.27
CA SER A 30 6.79 -6.81 1.62
C SER A 30 6.78 -5.29 1.81
N LEU A 31 7.74 -4.77 2.58
CA LEU A 31 7.96 -3.32 2.75
C LEU A 31 8.09 -2.61 1.39
N LEU A 32 8.85 -3.22 0.48
CA LEU A 32 9.17 -2.65 -0.80
C LEU A 32 7.93 -2.46 -1.68
N ARG A 33 7.04 -3.46 -1.70
CA ARG A 33 5.76 -3.36 -2.41
C ARG A 33 4.80 -2.37 -1.75
N LEU A 34 4.82 -2.24 -0.42
CA LEU A 34 4.04 -1.20 0.26
C LEU A 34 4.53 0.21 -0.10
N HIS A 35 5.85 0.43 -0.24
CA HIS A 35 6.37 1.68 -0.76
C HIS A 35 5.93 1.95 -2.20
N LEU A 36 5.87 0.93 -3.06
CA LEU A 36 5.37 1.08 -4.42
C LEU A 36 3.92 1.57 -4.43
N PHE A 37 3.03 0.96 -3.64
CA PHE A 37 1.64 1.42 -3.53
C PHE A 37 1.55 2.84 -2.95
N ASN A 38 2.25 3.12 -1.85
CA ASN A 38 2.27 4.46 -1.25
C ASN A 38 2.81 5.53 -2.22
N TRP A 39 3.79 5.18 -3.06
CA TRP A 39 4.31 6.08 -4.10
C TRP A 39 3.28 6.31 -5.22
N ALA A 40 2.56 5.25 -5.62
CA ALA A 40 1.57 5.32 -6.68
C ALA A 40 0.34 6.14 -6.28
N LEU A 41 -0.19 5.93 -5.06
CA LEU A 41 -1.39 6.61 -4.56
C LEU A 41 -1.24 8.13 -4.42
N LYS A 42 -0.02 8.67 -4.54
CA LYS A 42 0.22 10.12 -4.50
C LYS A 42 -0.23 10.85 -5.77
N LEU A 43 -0.31 10.17 -6.91
CA LEU A 43 -0.61 10.79 -8.20
C LEU A 43 -1.46 9.88 -9.09
N PRO A 44 -2.57 10.38 -9.68
CA PRO A 44 -3.47 9.56 -10.51
C PRO A 44 -2.78 8.85 -11.68
N GLU A 45 -1.82 9.50 -12.34
CA GLU A 45 -1.05 8.93 -13.44
C GLU A 45 -0.21 7.72 -13.01
N ARG A 46 0.24 7.69 -11.75
CA ARG A 46 0.99 6.55 -11.21
C ARG A 46 0.07 5.39 -10.85
N VAL A 47 -1.13 5.69 -10.36
CA VAL A 47 -2.18 4.67 -10.16
C VAL A 47 -2.54 4.03 -11.49
N GLU A 48 -2.73 4.83 -12.54
CA GLU A 48 -3.03 4.32 -13.89
C GLU A 48 -1.88 3.46 -14.42
N ALA A 49 -0.63 3.90 -14.29
CA ALA A 49 0.54 3.09 -14.67
C ALA A 49 0.58 1.75 -13.92
N LEU A 50 0.27 1.75 -12.61
CA LEU A 50 0.25 0.54 -11.80
C LEU A 50 -0.93 -0.38 -12.16
N SER A 51 -2.09 0.18 -12.49
CA SER A 51 -3.27 -0.54 -13.00
C SER A 51 -2.95 -1.22 -14.34
N GLN A 52 -2.28 -0.53 -15.27
CA GLN A 52 -1.83 -1.11 -16.53
C GLN A 52 -0.80 -2.22 -16.30
N ALA A 53 0.17 -2.01 -15.42
CA ALA A 53 1.16 -3.02 -15.05
C ALA A 53 0.50 -4.30 -14.48
N ALA A 54 -0.53 -4.14 -13.64
CA ALA A 54 -1.31 -5.24 -13.08
C ALA A 54 -2.04 -6.03 -14.18
N ARG A 55 -2.64 -5.35 -15.17
CA ARG A 55 -3.34 -5.98 -16.31
C ARG A 55 -2.37 -6.71 -17.24
N GLN A 56 -1.23 -6.09 -17.53
CA GLN A 56 -0.20 -6.64 -18.41
C GLN A 56 0.69 -7.68 -17.73
N LYS A 57 0.57 -7.84 -16.40
CA LYS A 57 1.45 -8.66 -15.56
C LYS A 57 2.94 -8.32 -15.73
N LYS A 58 3.23 -7.05 -16.01
CA LYS A 58 4.58 -6.55 -16.26
C LYS A 58 4.76 -5.18 -15.60
N LEU A 59 5.72 -5.07 -14.70
CA LEU A 59 6.03 -3.83 -13.99
C LEU A 59 7.18 -3.12 -14.70
N ASN A 60 6.84 -2.19 -15.59
CA ASN A 60 7.82 -1.36 -16.29
C ASN A 60 7.98 -0.01 -15.58
N LEU A 61 8.56 -0.01 -14.38
CA LEU A 61 8.87 1.22 -13.64
C LEU A 61 10.38 1.32 -13.45
N ALA A 62 10.97 2.46 -13.80
CA ALA A 62 12.41 2.66 -13.68
C ALA A 62 12.84 2.71 -12.21
N VAL A 63 12.20 3.54 -11.37
CA VAL A 63 12.44 3.67 -9.92
C VAL A 63 11.16 4.18 -9.24
N TRP A 64 10.91 3.83 -7.97
CA TRP A 64 9.93 4.52 -7.11
C TRP A 64 10.55 5.00 -5.79
N GLY A 65 9.93 6.03 -5.20
CA GLY A 65 10.43 6.67 -3.99
C GLY A 65 10.03 5.94 -2.70
N PHE A 66 10.96 5.91 -1.75
CA PHE A 66 10.66 5.54 -0.37
C PHE A 66 10.07 6.73 0.40
N ASP A 67 9.23 6.44 1.38
CA ASP A 67 8.50 7.45 2.15
C ASP A 67 8.64 7.18 3.65
N PRO A 68 9.35 8.05 4.41
CA PRO A 68 9.46 7.90 5.86
C PRO A 68 8.11 7.88 6.59
N ALA A 69 7.09 8.56 6.06
CA ALA A 69 5.75 8.55 6.67
C ALA A 69 5.10 7.16 6.62
N LEU A 70 5.42 6.35 5.61
CA LEU A 70 4.98 4.96 5.54
C LEU A 70 5.61 4.14 6.66
N ALA A 71 6.93 4.28 6.88
CA ALA A 71 7.64 3.56 7.93
C ALA A 71 7.11 3.93 9.32
N VAL A 72 6.82 5.21 9.55
CA VAL A 72 6.20 5.67 10.80
C VAL A 72 4.79 5.07 10.96
N ALA A 73 3.96 5.07 9.92
CA ALA A 73 2.62 4.48 9.98
C ALA A 73 2.66 2.98 10.26
N LEU A 74 3.59 2.23 9.66
CA LEU A 74 3.78 0.80 9.93
C LEU A 74 4.12 0.54 11.40
N ARG A 75 5.01 1.34 12.00
CA ARG A 75 5.35 1.23 13.42
C ARG A 75 4.15 1.51 14.34
N TYR A 76 3.33 2.50 14.01
CA TYR A 76 2.09 2.76 14.76
C TYR A 76 1.08 1.63 14.63
N LEU A 77 0.91 1.07 13.43
CA LEU A 77 0.01 -0.06 13.19
C LEU A 77 0.47 -1.31 13.95
N GLU A 78 1.77 -1.60 13.95
CA GLU A 78 2.36 -2.71 14.69
C GLU A 78 2.18 -2.52 16.20
N GLY A 79 2.52 -1.33 16.73
CA GLY A 79 2.32 -1.02 18.15
C GLY A 79 0.85 -0.96 18.58
N SER A 80 -0.09 -0.90 17.63
CA SER A 80 -1.54 -0.95 17.87
C SER A 80 -2.13 -2.34 17.56
N GLU A 81 -1.29 -3.35 17.32
CA GLU A 81 -1.69 -4.75 17.03
C GLU A 81 -2.62 -4.89 15.81
N LEU A 82 -2.60 -3.92 14.89
CA LEU A 82 -3.38 -3.96 13.65
C LEU A 82 -2.65 -4.75 12.56
N ILE A 83 -1.32 -4.80 12.63
CA ILE A 83 -0.47 -5.59 11.75
C ILE A 83 0.61 -6.31 12.56
N SER A 84 1.18 -7.35 11.98
CA SER A 84 2.42 -7.96 12.44
C SER A 84 3.50 -7.88 11.36
N GLU A 85 4.76 -7.76 11.77
CA GLU A 85 5.91 -7.98 10.90
C GLU A 85 6.53 -9.36 11.18
N ALA A 86 6.68 -10.17 10.13
CA ALA A 86 7.43 -11.41 10.20
C ALA A 86 8.22 -11.64 8.91
N ASN A 87 9.53 -11.85 9.05
CA ASN A 87 10.46 -12.08 7.94
C ASN A 87 10.41 -10.97 6.86
N GLY A 88 10.39 -9.70 7.28
CA GLY A 88 10.36 -8.54 6.39
C GLY A 88 9.05 -8.35 5.60
N LYS A 89 7.98 -9.03 6.03
CA LYS A 89 6.64 -8.89 5.47
C LYS A 89 5.65 -8.49 6.55
N PHE A 90 4.79 -7.55 6.20
CA PHE A 90 3.71 -7.08 7.04
C PHE A 90 2.43 -7.83 6.71
N ALA A 91 1.67 -8.24 7.71
CA ALA A 91 0.40 -8.91 7.56
C ALA A 91 -0.68 -8.25 8.45
N LEU A 92 -1.92 -8.17 7.94
CA LEU A 92 -3.06 -7.74 8.74
C LEU A 92 -3.39 -8.76 9.82
N GLU A 93 -3.48 -8.30 11.06
CA GLU A 93 -4.05 -9.05 12.17
C GLU A 93 -5.59 -8.96 12.19
N ALA A 94 -6.24 -9.69 13.09
CA ALA A 94 -7.70 -9.70 13.20
C ALA A 94 -8.28 -8.29 13.36
N GLU A 95 -7.70 -7.47 14.25
CA GLU A 95 -8.11 -6.08 14.47
C GLU A 95 -7.86 -5.20 13.25
N GLY A 96 -6.73 -5.39 12.54
CA GLY A 96 -6.46 -4.70 11.28
C GLY A 96 -7.49 -5.02 10.20
N GLN A 97 -7.93 -6.28 10.12
CA GLN A 97 -9.00 -6.68 9.21
C GLN A 97 -10.35 -6.07 9.60
N ALA A 98 -10.66 -6.02 10.90
CA ALA A 98 -11.87 -5.37 11.41
C ALA A 98 -11.87 -3.87 11.08
N PHE A 99 -10.72 -3.20 11.30
CA PHE A 99 -10.52 -1.79 10.95
C PHE A 99 -10.69 -1.53 9.45
N ALA A 100 -10.08 -2.36 8.60
CA ALA A 100 -10.26 -2.28 7.15
C ALA A 100 -11.74 -2.39 6.75
N LYS A 101 -12.46 -3.37 7.32
CA LYS A 101 -13.90 -3.58 7.06
C LYS A 101 -14.74 -2.39 7.50
N ALA A 102 -14.45 -1.81 8.67
CA ALA A 102 -15.14 -0.62 9.16
C ALA A 102 -14.95 0.57 8.22
N ILE A 103 -13.73 0.79 7.74
CA ILE A 103 -13.48 1.83 6.72
C ILE A 103 -14.24 1.51 5.43
N MET A 104 -14.22 0.25 4.97
CA MET A 104 -14.91 -0.16 3.74
C MET A 104 -16.42 0.04 3.80
N ALA A 105 -17.05 -0.18 4.96
CA ALA A 105 -18.48 -0.04 5.16
C ALA A 105 -19.00 1.40 5.00
N ASP A 106 -18.17 2.41 5.26
CA ASP A 106 -18.52 3.82 5.08
C ASP A 106 -18.01 4.35 3.74
N GLU A 107 -18.92 4.55 2.77
CA GLU A 107 -18.59 5.04 1.42
C GLU A 107 -18.03 6.48 1.37
N SER A 108 -18.22 7.26 2.44
CA SER A 108 -17.68 8.61 2.54
C SER A 108 -16.19 8.60 2.88
N LEU A 109 -15.72 7.56 3.57
CA LEU A 109 -14.32 7.44 4.00
C LEU A 109 -13.42 6.94 2.86
N MET A 110 -12.29 7.62 2.70
CA MET A 110 -11.17 7.20 1.83
C MET A 110 -11.58 6.85 0.39
N ARG A 111 -12.61 7.52 -0.15
CA ARG A 111 -13.21 7.22 -1.45
C ARG A 111 -12.19 7.11 -2.58
N ILE A 112 -11.24 8.04 -2.64
CA ILE A 112 -10.17 8.08 -3.65
C ILE A 112 -9.26 6.86 -3.50
N VAL A 113 -8.77 6.58 -2.29
CA VAL A 113 -7.87 5.44 -2.01
C VAL A 113 -8.56 4.11 -2.33
N LYS A 114 -9.83 3.93 -1.94
CA LYS A 114 -10.60 2.73 -2.24
C LYS A 114 -10.75 2.50 -3.74
N ARG A 115 -11.10 3.57 -4.49
CA ARG A 115 -11.19 3.53 -5.95
C ARG A 115 -9.85 3.15 -6.58
N ASP A 116 -8.77 3.81 -6.17
CA ASP A 116 -7.45 3.65 -6.77
C ASP A 116 -6.86 2.27 -6.49
N LEU A 117 -6.96 1.79 -5.24
CA LEU A 117 -6.58 0.42 -4.89
C LEU A 117 -7.47 -0.62 -5.57
N GLY A 118 -8.77 -0.33 -5.72
CA GLY A 118 -9.70 -1.20 -6.44
C GLY A 118 -9.35 -1.32 -7.93
N ALA A 119 -8.91 -0.23 -8.57
CA ALA A 119 -8.49 -0.22 -9.96
C ALA A 119 -7.22 -1.04 -10.22
N VAL A 120 -6.25 -0.99 -9.30
CA VAL A 120 -5.03 -1.81 -9.36
C VAL A 120 -5.32 -3.26 -8.97
N GLY A 121 -6.17 -3.45 -7.96
CA GLY A 121 -6.49 -4.74 -7.38
C GLY A 121 -5.25 -5.49 -6.89
N LYS A 122 -5.26 -6.81 -7.03
CA LYS A 122 -4.21 -7.69 -6.52
C LYS A 122 -3.16 -8.10 -7.57
N GLY A 123 -3.14 -7.44 -8.73
CA GLY A 123 -2.35 -7.86 -9.89
C GLY A 123 -0.86 -7.54 -9.82
N ILE A 124 -0.44 -6.65 -8.91
CA ILE A 124 0.98 -6.41 -8.63
C ILE A 124 1.48 -7.51 -7.71
N THR A 125 2.44 -8.34 -8.12
CA THR A 125 2.94 -9.45 -7.30
C THR A 125 4.26 -9.11 -6.60
N GLU A 126 4.63 -9.88 -5.58
CA GLU A 126 5.97 -9.77 -4.96
C GLU A 126 7.08 -10.01 -5.99
N ASP A 127 6.88 -10.97 -6.90
CA ASP A 127 7.88 -11.33 -7.91
C ASP A 127 8.13 -10.18 -8.90
N MET A 128 7.07 -9.48 -9.31
CA MET A 128 7.19 -8.28 -10.16
C MET A 128 8.02 -7.19 -9.49
N VAL A 129 7.77 -6.94 -8.20
CA VAL A 129 8.51 -5.93 -7.43
C VAL A 129 9.96 -6.37 -7.21
N SER A 130 10.19 -7.65 -6.92
CA SER A 130 11.53 -8.20 -6.73
C SER A 130 12.37 -8.11 -8.01
N ALA A 131 11.78 -8.41 -9.18
CA ALA A 131 12.46 -8.33 -10.48
C ALA A 131 13.03 -6.92 -10.73
N VAL A 132 12.20 -5.89 -10.60
CA VAL A 132 12.65 -4.49 -10.79
C VAL A 132 13.71 -4.10 -9.76
N SER A 133 13.56 -4.52 -8.49
CA SER A 133 14.52 -4.18 -7.44
C SER A 133 15.92 -4.77 -7.64
N LYS A 134 16.03 -5.90 -8.34
CA LYS A 134 17.32 -6.54 -8.67
C LYS A 134 18.05 -5.78 -9.76
N GLU A 135 17.32 -5.20 -10.71
CA GLU A 135 17.90 -4.37 -11.78
C GLU A 135 18.62 -3.14 -11.22
N TRP A 136 18.11 -2.55 -10.12
CA TRP A 136 18.77 -1.42 -9.44
C TRP A 136 20.07 -1.78 -8.75
N LYS A 137 20.23 -3.04 -8.29
CA LYS A 137 21.44 -3.50 -7.61
C LYS A 137 22.53 -3.94 -8.60
N ALA A 138 22.18 -4.13 -9.86
CA ALA A 138 23.08 -4.55 -10.93
C ALA A 138 23.72 -3.36 -11.67
N GLN A 139 23.33 -2.12 -11.33
CA GLN A 139 23.97 -0.86 -11.73
C GLN A 139 24.88 -0.37 -10.61
#